data_AF-A0A7J8TMK1-F1
#
_entry.id   AF-A0A7J8TMK1-F1
#
_cell.length_a   1.000
_cell.length_b   1.000
_cell.length_c   1.000
_cell.angle_alpha   90.00
_cell.angle_beta   90.00
_cell.angle_gamma   90.00
#
_symmetry.space_group_name_H-M   'P 1'
#
loop_
_entity.id
_entity.type
_entity.pdbx_description
1 polymer ?
#
loop_
_entity_poly.entity_id
_entity_poly.type
_entity_poly.pdbx_seq_one_letter_code
_entity_poly.pdbx_strand_id
1 'polypeptide(L)'
;MLTVNDDEFWEGVSPVEFGELPALQDAVTVAGYPIGGDTISVTSGVVSRIEILSYIHGSTELLGLQIDAAINFGNSGGPAFNDKGNCVGIAFQSLRQDEAENIGYVIPTPVIQHFIQDYEKNVAYTGFPILGIEWQKMENPDLRKAMGMKPEQKGVRIRRVDPTAPESGVLKSSDIVLSFDGVHIANDGTVPFRHGERIGFSYLVSQKYAGDSSAVKVLRNSEILNFNIKLTSHRRLIPAHNKGRPPSYYIIAGFVFTTVSVPYLRSEVCCLLQNILPVTIIIK
;
A
#
# COMPACT_ATOMS: atom_id res chain seq x y z
N MET A 1 -5.68 -16.10 4.13
CA MET A 1 -6.21 -16.67 5.38
C MET A 1 -6.02 -18.16 5.32
N LEU A 2 -5.69 -18.76 6.45
CA LEU A 2 -5.52 -20.20 6.59
C LEU A 2 -6.61 -20.72 7.52
N THR A 3 -7.00 -21.97 7.32
CA THR A 3 -7.85 -22.73 8.23
C THR A 3 -7.27 -24.13 8.40
N VAL A 4 -7.57 -24.77 9.52
CA VAL A 4 -7.11 -26.11 9.86
C VAL A 4 -8.35 -26.98 10.07
N ASN A 5 -8.40 -28.11 9.36
CA ASN A 5 -9.56 -29.01 9.37
C ASN A 5 -9.62 -29.91 10.62
N ASP A 6 -8.49 -30.08 11.30
CA ASP A 6 -8.40 -30.92 12.50
C ASP A 6 -8.91 -30.15 13.73
N ASP A 7 -9.96 -30.65 14.37
CA ASP A 7 -10.59 -30.00 15.52
C ASP A 7 -9.65 -29.97 16.75
N GLU A 8 -8.73 -30.94 16.87
CA GLU A 8 -7.73 -30.97 17.96
C GLU A 8 -6.89 -29.69 17.99
N PHE A 9 -6.62 -29.10 16.82
CA PHE A 9 -5.87 -27.84 16.72
C PHE A 9 -6.59 -26.68 17.43
N TRP A 10 -7.92 -26.71 17.50
CA TRP A 10 -8.75 -25.63 18.05
C TRP A 10 -9.14 -25.86 19.51
N GLU A 11 -8.87 -27.03 20.08
CA GLU A 11 -9.24 -27.34 21.46
C GLU A 11 -8.45 -26.45 22.45
N GLY A 12 -9.18 -25.74 23.31
CA GLY A 12 -8.60 -24.91 24.38
C GLY A 12 -7.88 -23.64 23.92
N VAL A 13 -7.93 -23.27 22.64
CA VAL A 13 -7.32 -22.03 22.14
C VAL A 13 -8.24 -20.83 22.37
N SER A 14 -7.68 -19.74 22.90
CA SER A 14 -8.37 -18.44 22.94
C SER A 14 -7.93 -17.61 21.74
N PRO A 15 -8.87 -17.15 20.88
CA PRO A 15 -8.51 -16.37 19.72
C PRO A 15 -7.96 -15.00 20.13
N VAL A 16 -7.08 -14.48 19.29
CA VAL A 16 -6.55 -13.13 19.44
C VAL A 16 -7.63 -12.10 19.12
N GLU A 17 -7.78 -11.09 19.98
CA GLU A 17 -8.66 -9.95 19.74
C GLU A 17 -7.91 -8.79 19.10
N PHE A 18 -8.56 -8.11 18.15
CA PHE A 18 -7.98 -6.93 17.50
C PHE A 18 -8.18 -5.68 18.35
N GLY A 19 -7.10 -4.91 18.50
CA GLY A 19 -7.11 -3.58 19.11
C GLY A 19 -7.25 -2.45 18.10
N GLU A 20 -7.41 -1.25 18.64
CA GLU A 20 -7.37 -0.01 17.87
C GLU A 20 -5.98 0.28 17.31
N LEU A 21 -5.91 1.11 16.27
CA LEU A 21 -4.62 1.58 15.74
C LEU A 21 -3.88 2.39 16.82
N PRO A 22 -2.64 2.00 17.18
CA PRO A 22 -1.88 2.62 18.26
C PRO A 22 -1.45 4.06 17.92
N ALA A 23 -1.07 4.81 18.94
CA ALA A 23 -0.43 6.12 18.83
C ALA A 23 1.10 5.99 18.76
N LEU A 24 1.77 7.08 18.38
CA LEU A 24 3.22 7.16 18.47
C LEU A 24 3.67 6.97 19.93
N GLN A 25 4.79 6.25 20.11
CA GLN A 25 5.35 5.84 21.40
C GLN A 25 4.56 4.80 22.21
N ASP A 26 3.41 4.32 21.72
CA ASP A 26 2.72 3.20 22.37
C ASP A 26 3.61 1.95 22.34
N ALA A 27 3.63 1.22 23.44
CA ALA A 27 4.37 -0.03 23.57
C ALA A 27 3.79 -1.10 22.63
N VAL A 28 4.68 -1.85 21.98
CA VAL A 28 4.32 -2.93 21.08
C VAL A 28 5.21 -4.15 21.32
N THR A 29 4.59 -5.31 21.38
CA THR A 29 5.26 -6.60 21.56
C THR A 29 4.92 -7.52 20.40
N VAL A 30 5.94 -8.03 19.70
CA VAL A 30 5.78 -8.95 18.59
C VAL A 30 6.14 -10.35 19.03
N ALA A 31 5.24 -11.30 18.76
CA ALA A 31 5.44 -12.71 19.06
C ALA A 31 5.51 -13.52 17.76
N GLY A 32 6.48 -14.43 17.65
CA GLY A 32 6.67 -15.27 16.47
C GLY A 32 7.68 -16.38 16.68
N TYR A 33 8.04 -17.08 15.60
CA TYR A 33 8.99 -18.19 15.62
C TYR A 33 10.17 -17.87 14.71
N PRO A 34 11.37 -17.53 15.22
CA PRO A 34 12.50 -17.13 14.40
C PRO A 34 13.04 -18.32 13.59
N ILE A 35 13.72 -18.05 12.48
CA ILE A 35 14.37 -19.10 11.68
C ILE A 35 15.31 -19.94 12.55
N GLY A 36 15.18 -21.26 12.43
CA GLY A 36 16.08 -22.24 13.05
C GLY A 36 15.68 -22.68 14.46
N GLY A 37 14.55 -22.21 14.97
CA GLY A 37 13.99 -22.66 16.25
C GLY A 37 12.50 -23.02 16.15
N ASP A 38 12.06 -23.88 17.05
CA ASP A 38 10.66 -24.28 17.28
C ASP A 38 10.06 -23.61 18.53
N THR A 39 10.83 -22.75 19.19
CA THR A 39 10.43 -22.00 20.38
C THR A 39 9.95 -20.60 20.03
N ILE A 40 8.98 -20.12 20.81
CA ILE A 40 8.43 -18.78 20.65
C ILE A 40 9.48 -17.72 21.01
N SER A 41 9.59 -16.69 20.18
CA SER A 41 10.39 -15.49 20.42
C SER A 41 9.48 -14.28 20.58
N VAL A 42 9.86 -13.41 21.51
CA VAL A 42 9.14 -12.18 21.81
C VAL A 42 10.12 -11.02 21.70
N THR A 43 9.80 -10.03 20.87
CA THR A 43 10.52 -8.76 20.78
C THR A 43 9.60 -7.62 21.18
N SER A 44 10.12 -6.61 21.86
CA SER A 44 9.33 -5.46 22.31
C SER A 44 10.00 -4.17 21.89
N GLY A 45 9.17 -3.15 21.68
CA GLY A 45 9.57 -1.80 21.32
C GLY A 45 8.37 -0.87 21.46
N VAL A 46 8.37 0.21 20.70
CA VAL A 46 7.32 1.20 20.59
C VAL A 46 6.99 1.49 19.13
N VAL A 47 5.82 2.07 18.88
CA VAL A 47 5.44 2.60 17.58
C VAL A 47 6.26 3.88 17.31
N SER A 48 7.20 3.81 16.39
CA SER A 48 8.09 4.92 16.05
C SER A 48 7.53 5.84 14.96
N ARG A 49 6.72 5.30 14.05
CA ARG A 49 6.08 6.07 12.97
C ARG A 49 4.80 5.41 12.47
N ILE A 50 3.86 6.23 12.00
CA ILE A 50 2.69 5.80 11.24
C ILE A 50 2.78 6.47 9.87
N GLU A 51 2.91 5.68 8.81
CA GLU A 51 3.09 6.22 7.46
C GLU A 51 2.42 5.37 6.38
N ILE A 52 2.31 5.93 5.17
CA ILE A 52 1.90 5.19 3.99
C ILE A 52 3.14 4.55 3.37
N LEU A 53 3.14 3.23 3.27
CA LEU A 53 4.29 2.46 2.83
C LEU A 53 3.94 1.45 1.74
N SER A 54 4.92 1.15 0.90
CA SER A 54 4.81 0.15 -0.15
C SER A 54 5.16 -1.23 0.41
N TYR A 55 4.14 -2.06 0.64
CA TYR A 55 4.30 -3.42 1.22
C TYR A 55 5.03 -4.38 0.28
N ILE A 56 4.83 -4.22 -1.03
CA ILE A 56 5.51 -4.99 -2.07
C ILE A 56 6.07 -3.97 -3.04
N HIS A 57 7.34 -4.14 -3.44
CA HIS A 57 7.97 -3.26 -4.41
C HIS A 57 7.12 -3.13 -5.68
N GLY A 58 6.67 -1.91 -5.97
CA GLY A 58 5.81 -1.64 -7.12
C GLY A 58 4.34 -2.05 -6.96
N SER A 59 3.84 -2.19 -5.73
CA SER A 59 2.42 -2.39 -5.44
C SER A 59 1.76 -1.12 -4.87
N THR A 60 0.49 -1.21 -4.48
CA THR A 60 -0.27 -0.17 -3.79
C THR A 60 0.40 0.18 -2.45
N GLU A 61 0.42 1.46 -2.12
CA GLU A 61 0.89 1.94 -0.82
C GLU A 61 -0.26 2.01 0.16
N LEU A 62 -0.08 1.47 1.36
CA LEU A 62 -1.12 1.39 2.38
C LEU A 62 -0.57 1.87 3.73
N LEU A 63 -1.46 2.11 4.68
CA LEU A 63 -1.09 2.45 6.05
C LEU A 63 -0.22 1.35 6.63
N GLY A 64 0.87 1.73 7.30
CA GLY A 64 1.67 0.82 8.09
C GLY A 64 2.28 1.48 9.31
N LEU A 65 2.62 0.65 10.29
CA LEU A 65 3.30 1.06 11.51
C LEU A 65 4.76 0.71 11.38
N GLN A 66 5.63 1.66 11.69
CA GLN A 66 7.04 1.41 11.96
C GLN A 66 7.20 1.24 13.46
N ILE A 67 7.98 0.23 13.85
CA ILE A 67 8.28 -0.08 15.25
C ILE A 67 9.80 -0.17 15.42
N ASP A 68 10.29 0.13 16.62
CA ASP A 68 11.71 -0.01 16.98
C ASP A 68 12.00 -1.36 17.67
N ALA A 69 11.24 -2.40 17.31
CA ALA A 69 11.50 -3.77 17.71
C ALA A 69 12.16 -4.53 16.55
N ALA A 70 13.12 -5.39 16.88
CA ALA A 70 13.74 -6.27 15.89
C ALA A 70 12.70 -7.25 15.31
N ILE A 71 12.58 -7.25 13.98
CA ILE A 71 11.81 -8.23 13.22
C ILE A 71 12.80 -9.07 12.42
N ASN A 72 13.00 -10.31 12.88
CA ASN A 72 13.81 -11.31 12.19
C ASN A 72 12.96 -12.18 11.28
N PHE A 73 13.59 -12.84 10.32
CA PHE A 73 12.93 -13.88 9.53
C PHE A 73 12.31 -14.94 10.45
N GLY A 74 11.07 -15.33 10.16
CA GLY A 74 10.27 -16.24 10.98
C GLY A 74 9.28 -15.54 11.93
N ASN A 75 9.57 -14.32 12.39
CA ASN A 75 8.60 -13.53 13.17
C ASN A 75 7.54 -12.85 12.29
N SER A 76 7.83 -12.69 10.99
CA SER A 76 6.86 -12.17 10.02
C SER A 76 5.65 -13.08 9.89
N GLY A 77 4.46 -12.50 9.92
CA GLY A 77 3.18 -13.21 9.98
C GLY A 77 2.66 -13.40 11.41
N GLY A 78 3.50 -13.19 12.43
CA GLY A 78 3.10 -13.20 13.84
C GLY A 78 2.35 -11.92 14.25
N PRO A 79 1.55 -11.97 15.33
CA PRO A 79 0.83 -10.82 15.86
C PRO A 79 1.75 -9.83 16.57
N ALA A 80 1.39 -8.55 16.47
CA ALA A 80 1.92 -7.46 17.29
C ALA A 80 0.85 -7.03 18.29
N PHE A 81 1.18 -6.98 19.58
CA PHE A 81 0.27 -6.68 20.68
C PHE A 81 0.57 -5.34 21.32
N ASN A 82 -0.47 -4.67 21.82
CA ASN A 82 -0.32 -3.55 22.77
C ASN A 82 -0.16 -4.06 24.21
N ASP A 83 0.06 -3.12 25.13
CA ASP A 83 0.19 -3.34 26.58
C ASP A 83 -1.03 -4.01 27.24
N LYS A 84 -2.19 -3.96 26.59
CA LYS A 84 -3.45 -4.61 27.03
C LYS A 84 -3.63 -6.02 26.48
N GLY A 85 -2.69 -6.53 25.68
CA GLY A 85 -2.77 -7.84 25.06
C GLY A 85 -3.65 -7.92 23.81
N ASN A 86 -4.10 -6.78 23.28
CA ASN A 86 -4.86 -6.75 22.02
C ASN A 86 -3.91 -6.66 20.83
N CYS A 87 -4.21 -7.36 19.75
CA CYS A 87 -3.43 -7.35 18.53
C CYS A 87 -3.64 -6.04 17.76
N VAL A 88 -2.57 -5.26 17.61
CA VAL A 88 -2.54 -4.01 16.84
C VAL A 88 -2.10 -4.21 15.39
N GLY A 89 -1.71 -5.43 15.01
CA GLY A 89 -1.43 -5.78 13.63
C GLY A 89 -0.61 -7.05 13.44
N ILE A 90 -0.14 -7.27 12.21
CA ILE A 90 0.69 -8.41 11.82
C ILE A 90 2.10 -7.92 11.50
N ALA A 91 3.11 -8.46 12.16
CA ALA A 91 4.50 -8.14 11.86
C ALA A 91 4.84 -8.53 10.42
N PHE A 92 5.48 -7.62 9.68
CA PHE A 92 5.97 -7.91 8.35
C PHE A 92 7.38 -7.36 8.16
N GLN A 93 8.19 -8.15 7.48
CA GLN A 93 9.52 -7.74 7.08
C GLN A 93 9.45 -6.87 5.83
N SER A 94 9.92 -5.63 5.93
CA SER A 94 10.05 -4.75 4.77
C SER A 94 11.28 -5.09 3.95
N LEU A 95 11.18 -5.00 2.63
CA LEU A 95 12.25 -5.28 1.66
C LEU A 95 13.44 -4.28 1.71
N ARG A 96 13.38 -3.27 2.57
CA ARG A 96 14.41 -2.20 2.68
C ARG A 96 15.43 -2.44 3.80
N GLN A 97 15.48 -3.64 4.35
CA GLN A 97 16.19 -3.94 5.59
C GLN A 97 17.73 -4.00 5.46
N ASP A 98 18.28 -3.89 4.24
CA ASP A 98 19.73 -3.96 4.02
C ASP A 98 20.51 -2.77 4.60
N GLU A 99 19.84 -1.68 5.03
CA GLU A 99 20.49 -0.44 5.49
C GLU A 99 20.15 0.01 6.93
N ALA A 100 19.23 -0.66 7.65
CA ALA A 100 18.82 -0.21 8.99
C ALA A 100 18.55 -1.36 9.97
N GLU A 101 19.38 -1.43 11.02
CA GLU A 101 19.15 -2.29 12.18
C GLU A 101 17.95 -1.79 13.01
N ASN A 102 17.18 -2.70 13.60
CA ASN A 102 16.07 -2.42 14.53
C ASN A 102 14.87 -1.62 13.97
N ILE A 103 14.64 -1.65 12.66
CA ILE A 103 13.38 -1.15 12.08
C ILE A 103 12.48 -2.33 11.72
N GLY A 104 11.38 -2.46 12.46
CA GLY A 104 10.30 -3.38 12.17
C GLY A 104 9.12 -2.67 11.54
N TYR A 105 8.29 -3.41 10.81
CA TYR A 105 7.02 -2.89 10.36
C TYR A 105 5.86 -3.83 10.71
N VAL A 106 4.68 -3.25 10.88
CA VAL A 106 3.44 -3.97 11.22
C VAL A 106 2.32 -3.52 10.29
N ILE A 107 1.60 -4.50 9.71
CA ILE A 107 0.34 -4.30 8.98
C ILE A 107 -0.73 -4.01 10.03
N PRO A 108 -1.30 -2.79 10.10
CA PRO A 108 -2.16 -2.42 11.20
C PRO A 108 -3.57 -2.98 11.05
N THR A 109 -4.30 -3.02 12.18
CA THR A 109 -5.68 -3.55 12.22
C THR A 109 -6.64 -2.99 11.18
N PRO A 110 -6.65 -1.69 10.80
CA PRO A 110 -7.56 -1.20 9.77
C PRO A 110 -7.31 -1.85 8.39
N VAL A 111 -6.05 -2.17 8.07
CA VAL A 111 -5.70 -2.86 6.81
C VAL A 111 -6.13 -4.32 6.86
N ILE A 112 -5.96 -4.98 8.01
CA ILE A 112 -6.39 -6.37 8.24
C ILE A 112 -7.91 -6.49 8.16
N GLN A 113 -8.63 -5.60 8.85
CA GLN A 113 -10.10 -5.56 8.85
C GLN A 113 -10.63 -5.28 7.45
N HIS A 114 -10.01 -4.35 6.71
CA HIS A 114 -10.37 -4.11 5.31
C HIS A 114 -10.27 -5.39 4.48
N PHE A 115 -9.14 -6.10 4.56
CA PHE A 115 -8.91 -7.35 3.85
C PHE A 115 -9.92 -8.45 4.22
N ILE A 116 -10.22 -8.63 5.51
CA ILE A 116 -11.19 -9.63 5.99
C ILE A 116 -12.57 -9.30 5.42
N GLN A 117 -13.03 -8.05 5.57
CA GLN A 117 -14.35 -7.62 5.09
C GLN A 117 -14.48 -7.69 3.57
N ASP A 118 -13.40 -7.37 2.82
CA ASP A 118 -13.36 -7.54 1.36
C ASP A 118 -13.59 -9.00 0.97
N TYR A 119 -12.86 -9.91 1.61
CA TYR A 119 -12.98 -11.34 1.35
C TYR A 119 -14.36 -11.89 1.73
N GLU A 120 -14.88 -11.54 2.90
CA GLU A 120 -16.21 -11.99 3.35
C GLU A 120 -17.32 -11.55 2.39
N LYS A 121 -17.24 -10.31 1.90
CA LYS A 121 -18.25 -9.75 0.99
C LYS A 121 -18.20 -10.36 -0.41
N ASN A 122 -17.00 -10.62 -0.92
CA ASN A 122 -16.80 -10.98 -2.33
C ASN A 122 -16.43 -12.45 -2.55
N VAL A 123 -16.18 -13.20 -1.48
CA VAL A 123 -15.62 -14.58 -1.49
C VAL A 123 -14.30 -14.65 -2.28
N ALA A 124 -13.64 -13.51 -2.43
CA ALA A 124 -12.40 -13.33 -3.17
C ALA A 124 -11.77 -12.00 -2.75
N TYR A 125 -10.44 -11.92 -2.79
CA TYR A 125 -9.73 -10.65 -2.58
C TYR A 125 -9.84 -9.78 -3.84
N THR A 126 -10.45 -8.60 -3.69
CA THR A 126 -10.62 -7.62 -4.78
C THR A 126 -9.57 -6.51 -4.75
N GLY A 127 -8.88 -6.35 -3.62
CA GLY A 127 -7.75 -5.45 -3.49
C GLY A 127 -8.10 -4.05 -3.02
N PHE A 128 -7.05 -3.26 -2.80
CA PHE A 128 -7.17 -1.87 -2.40
C PHE A 128 -7.32 -0.97 -3.64
N PRO A 129 -8.35 -0.10 -3.67
CA PRO A 129 -8.51 0.85 -4.75
C PRO A 129 -7.43 1.92 -4.73
N ILE A 130 -7.20 2.52 -5.89
CA ILE A 130 -6.37 3.72 -6.04
C ILE A 130 -7.10 4.79 -6.82
N LEU A 131 -6.61 6.03 -6.71
CA LEU A 131 -6.85 7.09 -7.66
C LEU A 131 -5.60 7.12 -8.55
N GLY A 132 -5.71 6.55 -9.75
CA GLY A 132 -4.69 6.41 -10.79
C GLY A 132 -4.25 7.75 -11.38
N ILE A 133 -3.71 8.61 -10.52
CA ILE A 133 -3.15 9.90 -10.87
C ILE A 133 -1.71 9.99 -10.35
N GLU A 134 -0.84 10.52 -11.20
CA GLU A 134 0.43 11.06 -10.74
C GLU A 134 0.23 12.54 -10.45
N TRP A 135 0.70 13.02 -9.31
CA TRP A 135 0.48 14.40 -8.89
C TRP A 135 1.78 15.12 -8.53
N GLN A 136 1.68 16.42 -8.34
CA GLN A 136 2.77 17.32 -7.95
C GLN A 136 2.30 18.25 -6.83
N LYS A 137 3.18 18.48 -5.87
CA LYS A 137 2.98 19.45 -4.79
C LYS A 137 2.81 20.88 -5.32
N MET A 138 1.99 21.67 -4.63
CA MET A 138 1.68 23.07 -4.97
C MET A 138 2.23 24.04 -3.90
N GLU A 139 3.39 23.75 -3.32
CA GLU A 139 4.01 24.57 -2.26
C GLU A 139 4.48 25.94 -2.77
N ASN A 140 4.94 26.02 -4.02
CA ASN A 140 5.37 27.27 -4.66
C ASN A 140 4.17 28.22 -4.89
N PRO A 141 4.19 29.45 -4.37
CA PRO A 141 3.08 30.40 -4.49
C PRO A 141 2.85 30.91 -5.91
N ASP A 142 3.91 31.09 -6.71
CA ASP A 142 3.80 31.56 -8.10
C ASP A 142 3.14 30.50 -8.98
N LEU A 143 3.44 29.21 -8.74
CA LEU A 143 2.76 28.09 -9.39
C LEU A 143 1.26 28.09 -9.07
N ARG A 144 0.87 28.31 -7.82
CA ARG A 144 -0.55 28.41 -7.43
C ARG A 144 -1.24 29.59 -8.14
N LYS A 145 -0.60 30.75 -8.14
CA LYS A 145 -1.11 31.96 -8.79
C LYS A 145 -1.28 31.78 -10.30
N ALA A 146 -0.28 31.20 -10.96
CA ALA A 146 -0.30 30.93 -12.40
C ALA A 146 -1.43 29.95 -12.79
N MET A 147 -1.79 29.04 -11.89
CA MET A 147 -2.89 28.09 -12.09
C MET A 147 -4.27 28.62 -11.66
N GLY A 148 -4.37 29.90 -11.29
CA GLY A 148 -5.65 30.54 -10.91
C GLY A 148 -6.16 30.14 -9.52
N MET A 149 -5.32 29.60 -8.65
CA MET A 149 -5.71 29.29 -7.27
C MET A 149 -5.88 30.57 -6.45
N LYS A 150 -6.97 30.65 -5.69
CA LYS A 150 -7.16 31.69 -4.68
C LYS A 150 -6.20 31.50 -3.50
N PRO A 151 -5.85 32.55 -2.73
CA PRO A 151 -4.88 32.46 -1.64
C PRO A 151 -5.18 31.38 -0.59
N GLU A 152 -6.46 31.14 -0.31
CA GLU A 152 -6.95 30.15 0.65
C GLU A 152 -6.97 28.72 0.11
N GLN A 153 -6.94 28.54 -1.20
CA GLN A 153 -7.03 27.23 -1.83
C GLN A 153 -5.71 26.46 -1.70
N LYS A 154 -5.84 25.17 -1.41
CA LYS A 154 -4.73 24.22 -1.33
C LYS A 154 -5.11 22.95 -2.08
N GLY A 155 -4.10 22.21 -2.54
CA GLY A 155 -4.31 20.96 -3.25
C GLY A 155 -3.08 20.47 -3.99
N VAL A 156 -3.25 19.43 -4.80
CA VAL A 156 -2.17 18.84 -5.60
C VAL A 156 -2.50 18.90 -7.09
N ARG A 157 -1.52 19.18 -7.93
CA ARG A 157 -1.70 19.25 -9.39
C ARG A 157 -1.55 17.87 -10.01
N ILE A 158 -2.51 17.46 -10.82
CA ILE A 158 -2.42 16.23 -11.62
C ILE A 158 -1.38 16.41 -12.73
N ARG A 159 -0.36 15.56 -12.76
CA ARG A 159 0.62 15.46 -13.87
C ARG A 159 0.09 14.54 -14.95
N ARG A 160 -0.35 13.34 -14.56
CA ARG A 160 -0.85 12.30 -15.45
C ARG A 160 -2.03 11.59 -14.82
N VAL A 161 -2.98 11.16 -15.65
CA VAL A 161 -4.04 10.22 -15.27
C VAL A 161 -3.78 8.91 -16.00
N ASP A 162 -3.89 7.79 -15.30
CA ASP A 162 -3.69 6.47 -15.88
C ASP A 162 -4.78 6.19 -16.93
N PRO A 163 -4.43 5.89 -18.19
CA PRO A 163 -5.42 5.76 -19.27
C PRO A 163 -6.42 4.61 -19.10
N THR A 164 -6.11 3.65 -18.23
CA THR A 164 -6.98 2.50 -17.95
C THR A 164 -7.88 2.71 -16.73
N ALA A 165 -7.70 3.81 -16.00
CA ALA A 165 -8.46 4.12 -14.80
C ALA A 165 -9.75 4.90 -15.17
N PRO A 166 -10.89 4.64 -14.51
CA PRO A 166 -12.17 5.32 -14.80
C PRO A 166 -12.09 6.85 -14.79
N GLU A 167 -11.27 7.40 -13.91
CA GLU A 167 -11.02 8.84 -13.77
C GLU A 167 -10.40 9.48 -15.01
N SER A 168 -9.80 8.73 -15.93
CA SER A 168 -9.29 9.27 -17.20
C SER A 168 -10.39 9.88 -18.07
N GLY A 169 -11.65 9.47 -17.89
CA GLY A 169 -12.80 10.04 -18.57
C GLY A 169 -13.26 11.39 -18.01
N VAL A 170 -12.83 11.79 -16.80
CA VAL A 170 -13.33 13.00 -16.12
C VAL A 170 -12.24 13.94 -15.64
N LEU A 171 -11.15 13.41 -15.10
CA LEU A 171 -9.97 14.15 -14.65
C LEU A 171 -9.03 14.41 -15.82
N LYS A 172 -8.30 15.52 -15.75
CA LYS A 172 -7.34 15.94 -16.78
C LYS A 172 -6.01 16.30 -16.16
N SER A 173 -4.96 16.22 -16.97
CA SER A 173 -3.67 16.80 -16.60
C SER A 173 -3.85 18.29 -16.29
N SER A 174 -3.10 18.77 -15.30
CA SER A 174 -3.15 20.13 -14.75
C SER A 174 -4.38 20.52 -13.93
N ASP A 175 -5.36 19.63 -13.76
CA ASP A 175 -6.36 19.82 -12.70
C ASP A 175 -5.67 19.89 -11.34
N ILE A 176 -6.22 20.69 -10.42
CA ILE A 176 -5.75 20.72 -9.03
C ILE A 176 -6.78 20.07 -8.15
N VAL A 177 -6.45 18.94 -7.53
CA VAL A 177 -7.33 18.23 -6.60
C VAL A 177 -7.34 18.99 -5.27
N LEU A 178 -8.51 19.51 -4.91
CA LEU A 178 -8.72 20.34 -3.71
C LEU A 178 -9.22 19.51 -2.51
N SER A 179 -10.07 18.52 -2.77
CA SER A 179 -10.60 17.65 -1.72
C SER A 179 -11.02 16.28 -2.25
N PHE A 180 -10.96 15.29 -1.38
CA PHE A 180 -11.45 13.92 -1.60
C PHE A 180 -12.48 13.57 -0.52
N ASP A 181 -13.69 13.18 -0.91
CA ASP A 181 -14.83 12.94 -0.01
C ASP A 181 -15.07 14.07 1.00
N GLY A 182 -14.91 15.32 0.53
CA GLY A 182 -15.05 16.52 1.37
C GLY A 182 -13.84 16.84 2.26
N VAL A 183 -12.84 15.95 2.36
CA VAL A 183 -11.61 16.19 3.12
C VAL A 183 -10.62 17.01 2.28
N HIS A 184 -10.22 18.17 2.79
CA HIS A 184 -9.31 19.08 2.10
C HIS A 184 -7.88 18.55 2.04
N ILE A 185 -7.30 18.58 0.83
CA ILE A 185 -5.92 18.17 0.55
C ILE A 185 -5.01 19.40 0.62
N ALA A 186 -3.91 19.30 1.36
CA ALA A 186 -2.91 20.36 1.43
C ALA A 186 -1.96 20.35 0.23
N ASN A 187 -1.14 21.41 0.11
CA ASN A 187 -0.21 21.60 -1.01
C ASN A 187 0.88 20.53 -1.09
N ASP A 188 1.14 19.83 0.01
CA ASP A 188 2.10 18.73 0.11
C ASP A 188 1.46 17.35 -0.16
N GLY A 189 0.15 17.30 -0.42
CA GLY A 189 -0.60 16.05 -0.62
C GLY A 189 -1.08 15.39 0.68
N THR A 190 -1.02 16.08 1.82
CA THR A 190 -1.48 15.52 3.09
C THR A 190 -2.92 15.91 3.42
N VAL A 191 -3.58 15.11 4.24
CA VAL A 191 -4.90 15.34 4.83
C VAL A 191 -4.83 15.20 6.35
N PRO A 192 -5.76 15.80 7.12
CA PRO A 192 -5.86 15.54 8.55
C PRO A 192 -6.07 14.04 8.83
N PHE A 193 -5.34 13.50 9.81
CA PHE A 193 -5.42 12.09 10.17
C PHE A 193 -6.01 11.88 11.56
N ARG A 194 -5.29 12.33 12.60
CA ARG A 194 -5.63 12.23 14.03
C ARG A 194 -5.17 13.49 14.75
N HIS A 195 -5.32 13.55 16.08
CA HIS A 195 -4.97 14.69 16.94
C HIS A 195 -3.58 15.28 16.61
N GLY A 196 -3.56 16.33 15.78
CA GLY A 196 -2.33 17.02 15.35
C GLY A 196 -1.55 16.33 14.22
N GLU A 197 -1.96 15.16 13.75
CA GLU A 197 -1.25 14.36 12.74
C GLU A 197 -1.83 14.54 11.34
N ARG A 198 -0.96 14.40 10.33
CA ARG A 198 -1.32 14.47 8.91
C ARG A 198 -0.79 13.24 8.19
N ILE A 199 -1.53 12.75 7.21
CA ILE A 199 -1.16 11.58 6.40
C ILE A 199 -1.37 11.87 4.92
N GLY A 200 -0.70 11.13 4.03
CA GLY A 200 -0.93 11.25 2.59
C GLY A 200 -2.40 10.98 2.23
N PHE A 201 -2.97 11.75 1.31
CA PHE A 201 -4.39 11.61 0.93
C PHE A 201 -4.73 10.23 0.35
N SER A 202 -3.73 9.49 -0.14
CA SER A 202 -3.88 8.09 -0.57
C SER A 202 -4.43 7.19 0.53
N TYR A 203 -4.23 7.53 1.80
CA TYR A 203 -4.88 6.86 2.94
C TYR A 203 -6.40 6.80 2.77
N LEU A 204 -7.04 7.94 2.50
CA LEU A 204 -8.49 8.03 2.33
C LEU A 204 -9.00 7.17 1.18
N VAL A 205 -8.20 7.07 0.11
CA VAL A 205 -8.52 6.22 -1.03
C VAL A 205 -8.40 4.75 -0.64
N SER A 206 -7.31 4.37 0.03
CA SER A 206 -7.03 2.98 0.42
C SER A 206 -8.03 2.43 1.46
N GLN A 207 -8.70 3.28 2.22
CA GLN A 207 -9.76 2.85 3.13
C GLN A 207 -11.05 2.41 2.43
N LYS A 208 -11.24 2.76 1.15
CA LYS A 208 -12.41 2.38 0.36
C LYS A 208 -12.25 0.97 -0.22
N TYR A 209 -13.34 0.41 -0.74
CA TYR A 209 -13.32 -0.86 -1.45
C TYR A 209 -13.32 -0.66 -2.97
N ALA A 210 -12.80 -1.66 -3.69
CA ALA A 210 -12.88 -1.65 -5.15
C ALA A 210 -14.36 -1.60 -5.59
N GLY A 211 -14.67 -0.63 -6.45
CA GLY A 211 -16.04 -0.40 -6.93
C GLY A 211 -16.81 0.68 -6.16
N ASP A 212 -16.32 1.13 -5.00
CA ASP A 212 -16.87 2.30 -4.31
C ASP A 212 -16.71 3.55 -5.18
N SER A 213 -17.54 4.56 -4.93
CA SER A 213 -17.43 5.86 -5.59
C SER A 213 -17.08 6.94 -4.57
N SER A 214 -16.19 7.85 -4.96
CA SER A 214 -15.75 8.96 -4.12
C SER A 214 -15.87 10.29 -4.85
N ALA A 215 -16.24 11.32 -4.09
CA ALA A 215 -16.37 12.68 -4.57
C ALA A 215 -15.00 13.36 -4.62
N VAL A 216 -14.54 13.71 -5.81
CA VAL A 216 -13.28 14.41 -6.05
C VAL A 216 -13.58 15.82 -6.55
N LYS A 217 -13.12 16.81 -5.78
CA LYS A 217 -13.26 18.23 -6.13
C LYS A 217 -11.96 18.72 -6.74
N VAL A 218 -12.05 19.30 -7.93
CA VAL A 218 -10.88 19.84 -8.65
C VAL A 218 -11.09 21.29 -9.06
N LEU A 219 -9.99 22.03 -9.18
CA LEU A 219 -9.93 23.31 -9.88
C LEU A 219 -9.43 23.06 -11.30
N ARG A 220 -10.21 23.50 -12.29
CA ARG A 220 -9.86 23.46 -13.72
C ARG A 220 -10.18 24.80 -14.33
N ASN A 221 -9.21 25.46 -14.96
CA ASN A 221 -9.37 26.78 -15.58
C ASN A 221 -10.03 27.82 -14.64
N SER A 222 -9.63 27.83 -13.36
CA SER A 222 -10.21 28.67 -12.29
C SER A 222 -11.66 28.35 -11.89
N GLU A 223 -12.26 27.31 -12.43
CA GLU A 223 -13.61 26.82 -12.05
C GLU A 223 -13.51 25.57 -11.18
N ILE A 224 -14.40 25.47 -10.18
CA ILE A 224 -14.47 24.30 -9.30
C ILE A 224 -15.42 23.28 -9.92
N LEU A 225 -14.92 22.07 -10.15
CA LEU A 225 -15.67 20.93 -10.65
C LEU A 225 -15.72 19.85 -9.57
N ASN A 226 -16.84 19.12 -9.48
CA ASN A 226 -16.98 17.97 -8.61
C ASN A 226 -17.31 16.74 -9.45
N PHE A 227 -16.54 15.67 -9.26
CA PHE A 227 -16.75 14.40 -9.95
C PHE A 227 -17.01 13.30 -8.93
N ASN A 228 -17.95 12.41 -9.23
CA ASN A 228 -18.11 11.17 -8.48
C ASN A 228 -17.39 10.06 -9.26
N ILE A 229 -16.27 9.58 -8.72
CA ILE A 229 -15.35 8.68 -9.42
C ILE A 229 -15.45 7.30 -8.81
N LYS A 230 -15.72 6.30 -9.64
CA LYS A 230 -15.66 4.88 -9.25
C LYS A 230 -14.21 4.44 -9.13
N LEU A 231 -13.81 4.01 -7.94
CA LEU A 231 -12.45 3.60 -7.63
C LEU A 231 -12.21 2.14 -8.02
N THR A 232 -11.00 1.85 -8.50
CA THR A 232 -10.61 0.49 -8.91
C THR A 232 -9.20 0.15 -8.43
N SER A 233 -8.91 -1.15 -8.32
CA SER A 233 -7.56 -1.63 -8.03
C SER A 233 -6.61 -1.33 -9.20
N HIS A 234 -5.39 -0.89 -8.92
CA HIS A 234 -4.41 -0.56 -9.95
C HIS A 234 -4.09 -1.76 -10.84
N ARG A 235 -4.18 -1.58 -12.18
CA ARG A 235 -3.58 -2.50 -13.16
C ARG A 235 -2.33 -1.89 -13.76
N ARG A 236 -1.16 -2.44 -13.42
CA ARG A 236 0.12 -2.05 -14.02
C ARG A 236 0.33 -2.80 -15.33
N LEU A 237 0.97 -2.13 -16.30
CA LEU A 237 1.37 -2.75 -17.56
C LEU A 237 2.36 -3.89 -17.34
N ILE A 238 3.36 -3.66 -16.49
CA ILE A 238 4.24 -4.70 -15.96
C ILE A 238 3.72 -5.07 -14.56
N PRO A 239 3.08 -6.23 -14.38
CA PRO A 239 2.50 -6.62 -13.10
C PRO A 239 3.58 -6.88 -12.06
N ALA A 240 3.32 -6.45 -10.82
CA ALA A 240 4.20 -6.68 -9.68
C ALA A 240 4.23 -8.16 -9.22
N HIS A 241 3.18 -8.92 -9.54
CA HIS A 241 3.05 -10.34 -9.17
C HIS A 241 2.12 -11.10 -10.13
N ASN A 242 2.27 -12.43 -10.18
CA ASN A 242 1.46 -13.32 -11.04
C ASN A 242 0.25 -13.95 -10.32
N LYS A 243 -0.08 -13.49 -9.10
CA LYS A 243 -1.23 -13.98 -8.30
C LYS A 243 -1.21 -15.50 -8.08
N GLY A 244 -0.02 -16.07 -7.90
CA GLY A 244 0.18 -17.52 -7.74
C GLY A 244 -0.06 -18.35 -9.01
N ARG A 245 -0.35 -17.72 -10.15
CA ARG A 245 -0.50 -18.42 -11.44
C ARG A 245 0.87 -18.63 -12.09
N PRO A 246 1.08 -19.75 -12.80
CA PRO A 246 2.27 -19.92 -13.61
C PRO A 246 2.35 -18.82 -14.68
N PRO A 247 3.55 -18.31 -15.01
CA PRO A 247 3.71 -17.32 -16.06
C PRO A 247 3.27 -17.92 -17.41
N SER A 248 2.48 -17.16 -18.17
CA SER A 248 2.03 -17.58 -19.50
C SER A 248 3.18 -17.51 -20.50
N TYR A 249 3.37 -18.57 -21.28
CA TYR A 249 4.35 -18.61 -22.37
C TYR A 249 3.79 -19.32 -23.60
N TYR A 250 4.40 -19.06 -24.76
CA TYR A 250 4.05 -19.68 -26.04
C TYR A 250 5.32 -19.97 -26.82
N ILE A 251 5.42 -21.16 -27.44
CA ILE A 251 6.62 -21.59 -28.18
C ILE A 251 6.27 -21.88 -29.63
N ILE A 252 7.01 -21.28 -30.56
CA ILE A 252 6.92 -21.56 -31.99
C ILE A 252 8.30 -21.54 -32.63
N ALA A 253 8.64 -22.61 -33.36
CA ALA A 253 9.93 -22.75 -34.04
C ALA A 253 11.17 -22.49 -33.14
N GLY A 254 11.10 -22.85 -31.85
CA GLY A 254 12.16 -22.61 -30.87
C GLY A 254 12.17 -21.21 -30.23
N PHE A 255 11.33 -20.28 -30.70
CA PHE A 255 11.13 -18.98 -30.07
C PHE A 255 10.16 -19.09 -28.90
N VAL A 256 10.56 -18.57 -27.74
CA VAL A 256 9.74 -18.54 -26.52
C VAL A 256 9.22 -17.12 -26.30
N PHE A 257 7.90 -16.97 -26.34
CA PHE A 257 7.20 -15.72 -26.04
C PHE A 257 6.65 -15.80 -24.63
N THR A 258 6.88 -14.77 -23.82
CA THR A 258 6.32 -14.64 -22.47
C THR A 258 6.00 -13.18 -22.18
N THR A 259 5.25 -12.93 -21.11
CA THR A 259 4.93 -11.57 -20.67
C THR A 259 5.96 -11.04 -19.68
N VAL A 260 6.31 -9.76 -19.80
CA VAL A 260 7.22 -9.10 -18.85
C VAL A 260 6.47 -8.82 -17.55
N SER A 261 7.04 -9.25 -16.44
CA SER A 261 6.52 -9.03 -15.07
C SER A 261 7.68 -8.74 -14.11
N VAL A 262 7.42 -8.16 -12.95
CA VAL A 262 8.48 -7.95 -11.93
C VAL A 262 9.13 -9.28 -11.51
N PRO A 263 8.40 -10.39 -11.27
CA PRO A 263 9.01 -11.69 -11.03
C PRO A 263 9.89 -12.19 -12.18
N TYR A 264 9.46 -11.98 -13.44
CA TYR A 264 10.26 -12.33 -14.61
C TYR A 264 11.57 -11.51 -14.66
N LEU A 265 11.48 -10.19 -14.50
CA LEU A 265 12.67 -9.31 -14.48
C LEU A 265 13.62 -9.68 -13.34
N ARG A 266 13.10 -10.01 -12.15
CA ARG A 266 13.93 -10.47 -11.03
C ARG A 266 14.61 -11.80 -11.36
N SER A 267 13.91 -12.75 -11.96
CA SER A 267 14.47 -14.05 -12.36
C SER A 267 15.60 -13.90 -13.39
N GLU A 268 15.41 -13.04 -14.39
CA GLU A 268 16.41 -12.82 -15.44
C GLU A 268 17.59 -11.99 -14.91
N VAL A 269 17.33 -10.84 -14.29
CA VAL A 269 18.37 -9.85 -13.94
C VAL A 269 19.13 -10.21 -12.66
N CYS A 270 18.50 -10.87 -11.68
CA CYS A 270 19.21 -11.27 -10.45
C CYS A 270 20.24 -12.38 -10.72
N CYS A 271 20.03 -13.20 -11.76
CA CYS A 271 21.02 -14.17 -12.23
C CYS A 271 22.15 -13.51 -13.06
N LEU A 272 21.88 -12.37 -13.70
CA LEU A 272 22.84 -11.69 -14.59
C LEU A 272 23.94 -10.90 -13.86
N LEU A 273 23.82 -10.66 -12.56
CA LEU A 273 24.93 -10.11 -11.75
C LEU A 273 26.01 -11.15 -11.42
N GLN A 274 25.81 -12.43 -11.74
CA GLN A 274 26.85 -13.45 -11.61
C GLN A 274 27.59 -13.78 -12.91
N ASN A 275 27.08 -13.43 -14.10
CA ASN A 275 27.81 -13.62 -15.36
C ASN A 275 27.34 -12.65 -16.47
N ILE A 276 28.24 -11.75 -16.87
CA ILE A 276 28.48 -11.17 -18.21
C ILE A 276 27.24 -11.03 -19.12
N LEU A 277 26.77 -9.79 -19.35
CA LEU A 277 25.90 -9.48 -20.49
C LEU A 277 26.69 -8.93 -21.68
N PRO A 278 26.32 -9.36 -22.89
CA PRO A 278 26.01 -8.42 -23.95
C PRO A 278 24.70 -8.85 -24.64
N VAL A 279 23.55 -8.59 -24.02
CA VAL A 279 22.28 -8.66 -24.77
C VAL A 279 21.40 -7.47 -24.41
N THR A 280 21.21 -6.62 -25.41
CA THR A 280 20.28 -5.48 -25.40
C THR A 280 18.84 -6.00 -25.55
N ILE A 281 18.00 -5.75 -24.56
CA ILE A 281 16.55 -5.95 -24.67
C ILE A 281 16.01 -4.85 -25.59
N ILE A 282 15.67 -5.20 -26.83
CA ILE A 282 14.98 -4.30 -27.76
C ILE A 282 13.48 -4.39 -27.46
N ILE A 283 12.94 -3.32 -26.86
CA ILE A 283 11.50 -3.08 -26.82
C ILE A 283 11.18 -2.26 -28.08
N LYS A 284 10.40 -2.84 -29.01
CA LYS A 284 9.75 -2.11 -30.10
C LYS A 284 8.31 -1.79 -29.71
#